data_AF-A0ABD1IEV9-F1
#
_entry.id   AF-A0ABD1IEV9-F1
#
_cell.length_a   1.000
_cell.length_b   1.000
_cell.length_c   1.000
_cell.angle_alpha   90.00
_cell.angle_beta   90.00
_cell.angle_gamma   90.00
#
_symmetry.space_group_name_H-M   'P 1'
#
loop_
_entity.id
_entity.type
_entity.pdbx_description
1 polymer ?
#
loop_
_entity_poly.entity_id
_entity_poly.type
_entity_poly.pdbx_seq_one_letter_code
_entity_poly.pdbx_strand_id
1 'polypeptide(L)'
;METSRDGSKLNIAIIHPDLGIGGAERLIVDASVELSSNGHNVHVFTSHHDKTRCFEETVSGIFPVTVYGAFLPRHIFYRFHAVCAYLQCIFVALCVLFLYPSFDIILVDQVSIVIPLMKLKKLSKVVFYCHFPDLLLAQHTTILRKIYRKPIDFLEEMTTGMADLILVNSKFTASTFAKTFKQLSSRGVRPAVLYPAVNVDQFDEPSATKLTFLSINRFERKKHIELAISAFAMLYNSQQEFLLGDKREELSLVIAGGFDKRLRENVEYLEELKNLAESEGVSDRVQFITSCSTPERNFLLSQCLCVLYTPKDEHFGIVPIEAMAAHKPVVACNSGGPVESIKDGVTGYLCEPTPEDFSAAMSNFVRDPQLSTAMGMEARKHVVELFSTKTFGHHLNAYVVDTALHRKEE
;
A
#
# COMPACT_ATOMS: atom_id res chain seq x y z
N MET A 1 19.51 -29.87 -4.83
CA MET A 1 19.73 -29.94 -6.29
C MET A 1 18.78 -28.95 -6.91
N GLU A 2 19.15 -27.87 -7.56
CA GLU A 2 20.43 -27.25 -7.90
C GLU A 2 20.08 -25.78 -8.17
N THR A 3 20.98 -24.88 -7.87
CA THR A 3 20.89 -23.43 -8.07
C THR A 3 20.56 -23.07 -9.52
N SER A 4 19.36 -22.55 -9.80
CA SER A 4 19.12 -21.76 -11.02
C SER A 4 19.60 -20.32 -10.81
N ARG A 5 20.92 -20.15 -10.68
CA ARG A 5 21.58 -18.86 -10.90
C ARG A 5 21.74 -18.70 -12.41
N ASP A 6 20.67 -18.34 -13.10
CA ASP A 6 20.75 -17.98 -14.52
C ASP A 6 19.90 -16.74 -14.85
N GLY A 7 20.09 -15.70 -14.04
CA GLY A 7 19.74 -14.32 -14.40
C GLY A 7 21.03 -13.54 -14.58
N SER A 8 21.31 -13.05 -15.79
CA SER A 8 22.45 -12.16 -16.02
C SER A 8 22.38 -10.98 -15.06
N LYS A 9 23.48 -10.66 -14.37
CA LYS A 9 23.55 -9.48 -13.49
C LYS A 9 23.20 -8.21 -14.25
N LEU A 10 22.08 -7.57 -13.90
CA LEU A 10 21.60 -6.32 -14.49
C LEU A 10 22.10 -5.10 -13.71
N ASN A 11 22.31 -4.00 -14.42
CA ASN A 11 22.40 -2.66 -13.82
C ASN A 11 21.02 -2.01 -13.88
N ILE A 12 20.46 -1.69 -12.71
CA ILE A 12 19.09 -1.23 -12.55
C ILE A 12 19.11 0.17 -11.92
N ALA A 13 18.50 1.14 -12.60
CA ALA A 13 18.18 2.43 -12.00
C ALA A 13 16.74 2.43 -11.51
N ILE A 14 16.50 3.00 -10.34
CA ILE A 14 15.14 3.26 -9.84
C ILE A 14 14.96 4.77 -9.69
N ILE A 15 13.93 5.34 -10.31
CA ILE A 15 13.62 6.77 -10.22
C ILE A 15 12.31 6.92 -9.45
N HIS A 16 12.37 7.56 -8.29
CA HIS A 16 11.24 7.80 -7.42
C HIS A 16 11.21 9.27 -6.95
N PRO A 17 10.05 9.95 -6.86
CA PRO A 17 10.00 11.38 -6.57
C PRO A 17 10.56 11.79 -5.20
N ASP A 18 10.17 11.13 -4.11
CA ASP A 18 10.49 11.55 -2.74
C ASP A 18 10.67 10.33 -1.84
N LEU A 19 11.85 10.14 -1.25
CA LEU A 19 12.11 9.07 -0.29
C LEU A 19 11.86 9.57 1.14
N GLY A 20 10.60 9.49 1.56
CA GLY A 20 10.16 9.70 2.92
C GLY A 20 9.63 8.42 3.58
N ILE A 21 8.56 8.56 4.37
CA ILE A 21 7.84 7.43 4.99
C ILE A 21 6.44 7.38 4.40
N GLY A 22 6.17 6.31 3.64
CA GLY A 22 4.86 6.05 3.04
C GLY A 22 4.83 4.69 2.36
N GLY A 23 3.65 4.31 1.85
CA GLY A 23 3.44 2.99 1.25
C GLY A 23 4.09 2.83 -0.12
N ALA A 24 4.18 3.90 -0.91
CA ALA A 24 4.86 3.86 -2.20
C ALA A 24 6.37 3.79 -2.01
N GLU A 25 6.88 4.60 -1.09
CA GLU A 25 8.28 4.62 -0.68
C GLU A 25 8.71 3.24 -0.14
N ARG A 26 7.88 2.59 0.69
CA ARG A 26 8.17 1.23 1.19
C ARG A 26 8.33 0.23 0.06
N LEU A 27 7.43 0.26 -0.94
CA LEU A 27 7.50 -0.64 -2.09
C LEU A 27 8.80 -0.46 -2.88
N ILE A 28 9.24 0.78 -3.09
CA ILE A 28 10.49 1.08 -3.78
C ILE A 28 11.71 0.63 -2.98
N VAL A 29 11.66 0.77 -1.65
CA VAL A 29 12.71 0.24 -0.78
C VAL A 29 12.76 -1.29 -0.86
N ASP A 30 11.62 -1.97 -0.75
CA ASP A 30 11.54 -3.43 -0.87
C ASP A 30 12.05 -3.91 -2.25
N ALA A 31 11.68 -3.21 -3.33
CA ALA A 31 12.18 -3.48 -4.68
C ALA A 31 13.70 -3.35 -4.75
N SER A 32 14.26 -2.31 -4.14
CA SER A 32 15.70 -2.04 -4.14
C SER A 32 16.48 -3.09 -3.36
N VAL A 33 15.98 -3.50 -2.19
CA VAL A 33 16.57 -4.55 -1.37
C VAL A 33 16.53 -5.88 -2.10
N GLU A 34 15.36 -6.31 -2.56
CA GLU A 34 15.18 -7.64 -3.15
C GLU A 34 15.94 -7.79 -4.48
N LEU A 35 15.95 -6.77 -5.34
CA LEU A 35 16.75 -6.80 -6.57
C LEU A 35 18.26 -6.86 -6.27
N SER A 36 18.72 -6.14 -5.25
CA SER A 36 20.12 -6.21 -4.80
C SER A 36 20.46 -7.58 -4.22
N SER A 37 19.56 -8.19 -3.44
CA SER A 37 19.71 -9.54 -2.90
C SER A 37 19.72 -10.62 -3.97
N ASN A 38 19.07 -10.39 -5.12
CA ASN A 38 19.16 -11.24 -6.31
C ASN A 38 20.46 -11.02 -7.13
N GLY A 39 21.37 -10.16 -6.65
CA GLY A 39 22.70 -9.97 -7.21
C GLY A 39 22.80 -8.88 -8.28
N HIS A 40 21.74 -8.12 -8.52
CA HIS A 40 21.75 -6.98 -9.43
C HIS A 40 22.47 -5.77 -8.85
N ASN A 41 22.94 -4.88 -9.71
CA ASN A 41 23.51 -3.59 -9.31
C ASN A 41 22.40 -2.53 -9.35
N VAL A 42 21.86 -2.18 -8.19
CA VAL A 42 20.72 -1.26 -8.06
C VAL A 42 21.21 0.13 -7.65
N HIS A 43 20.67 1.19 -8.26
CA HIS A 43 20.91 2.58 -7.86
C HIS A 43 19.58 3.35 -7.84
N VAL A 44 19.25 3.94 -6.69
CA VAL A 44 18.04 4.74 -6.51
C VAL A 44 18.34 6.23 -6.70
N PHE A 45 17.53 6.89 -7.51
CA PHE A 45 17.56 8.33 -7.79
C PHE A 45 16.27 8.98 -7.31
N THR A 46 16.39 10.06 -6.56
CA THR A 46 15.24 10.78 -6.00
C THR A 46 15.42 12.29 -6.03
N SER A 47 14.31 13.03 -5.95
CA SER A 47 14.37 14.48 -5.80
C SER A 47 14.57 14.94 -4.36
N HIS A 48 14.20 14.08 -3.40
CA HIS A 48 14.33 14.35 -1.98
C HIS A 48 14.55 13.08 -1.17
N HIS A 49 15.35 13.18 -0.11
CA HIS A 49 15.58 12.11 0.86
C HIS A 49 15.86 12.75 2.23
N ASP A 50 14.93 12.61 3.15
CA ASP A 50 15.12 13.06 4.54
C ASP A 50 15.74 11.92 5.35
N LYS A 51 17.05 12.01 5.58
CA LYS A 51 17.81 10.99 6.34
C LYS A 51 17.35 10.82 7.79
N THR A 52 16.62 11.79 8.35
CA THR A 52 16.06 11.70 9.71
C THR A 52 14.70 11.01 9.73
N ARG A 53 14.04 10.92 8.57
CA ARG A 53 12.68 10.37 8.40
C ARG A 53 12.61 9.52 7.13
N CYS A 54 13.34 8.41 7.14
CA CYS A 54 13.39 7.46 6.04
C CYS A 54 13.46 6.01 6.55
N PHE A 55 13.35 5.06 5.63
CA PHE A 55 13.59 3.65 5.91
C PHE A 55 15.10 3.39 6.10
N GLU A 56 15.46 2.59 7.09
CA GLU A 56 16.86 2.29 7.45
C GLU A 56 17.66 1.74 6.26
N GLU A 57 17.01 0.94 5.42
CA GLU A 57 17.58 0.34 4.23
C GLU A 57 18.15 1.40 3.27
N THR A 58 17.54 2.59 3.21
CA THR A 58 17.99 3.70 2.34
C THR A 58 19.26 4.41 2.85
N VAL A 59 19.67 4.17 4.10
CA VAL A 59 20.87 4.76 4.72
C VAL A 59 21.90 3.70 5.12
N SER A 60 21.51 2.43 5.20
CA SER A 60 22.35 1.28 5.54
C SER A 60 23.48 0.99 4.55
N GLY A 61 23.36 1.49 3.31
CA GLY A 61 24.31 1.23 2.23
C GLY A 61 24.07 -0.07 1.45
N ILE A 62 22.92 -0.75 1.63
CA ILE A 62 22.54 -1.92 0.81
C ILE A 62 22.52 -1.56 -0.69
N PHE A 63 22.06 -0.36 -1.01
CA PHE A 63 22.09 0.22 -2.36
C PHE A 63 22.38 1.74 -2.28
N PRO A 64 23.05 2.32 -3.29
CA PRO A 64 23.27 3.76 -3.35
C PRO A 64 21.96 4.53 -3.61
N VAL A 65 21.78 5.61 -2.86
CA VAL A 65 20.73 6.62 -3.06
C VAL A 65 21.38 7.94 -3.47
N THR A 66 20.92 8.54 -4.56
CA THR A 66 21.41 9.84 -5.03
C THR A 66 20.26 10.83 -5.18
N VAL A 67 20.45 12.03 -4.62
CA VAL A 67 19.45 13.09 -4.59
C VAL A 67 19.84 14.17 -5.59
N TYR A 68 18.92 14.53 -6.49
CA TYR A 68 19.07 15.66 -7.42
C TYR A 68 17.90 16.63 -7.30
N GLY A 69 18.12 17.92 -7.55
CA GLY A 69 17.00 18.87 -7.63
C GLY A 69 16.40 19.30 -6.29
N ALA A 70 17.08 19.04 -5.17
CA ALA A 70 16.63 19.47 -3.83
C ALA A 70 16.44 21.01 -3.70
N PHE A 71 17.03 21.79 -4.62
CA PHE A 71 16.85 23.24 -4.70
C PHE A 71 15.52 23.66 -5.35
N LEU A 72 14.85 22.75 -6.08
CA LEU A 72 13.57 23.05 -6.73
C LEU A 72 12.45 23.09 -5.69
N PRO A 73 11.55 24.08 -5.76
CA PRO A 73 10.48 24.23 -4.78
C PRO A 73 9.46 23.09 -4.89
N ARG A 74 8.96 22.59 -3.75
CA ARG A 74 7.86 21.61 -3.70
C ARG A 74 6.49 22.20 -4.02
N HIS A 75 6.37 23.52 -3.90
CA HIS A 75 5.15 24.27 -4.20
C HIS A 75 5.49 25.74 -4.43
N ILE A 76 4.63 26.43 -5.17
CA ILE A 76 4.71 27.88 -5.38
C ILE A 76 3.51 28.50 -4.66
N PHE A 77 3.75 29.29 -3.61
CA PHE A 77 2.71 29.87 -2.74
C PHE A 77 1.70 28.84 -2.19
N TYR A 78 2.18 27.67 -1.73
CA TYR A 78 1.34 26.53 -1.28
C TYR A 78 0.34 26.04 -2.35
N ARG A 79 0.65 26.27 -3.63
CA ARG A 79 -0.10 25.79 -4.80
C ARG A 79 0.84 25.06 -5.76
N PHE A 80 0.27 24.38 -6.76
CA PHE A 80 1.00 23.71 -7.85
C PHE A 80 1.94 22.57 -7.42
N HIS A 81 1.63 21.89 -6.30
CA HIS A 81 2.41 20.74 -5.81
C HIS A 81 2.70 19.69 -6.91
N ALA A 82 1.70 19.31 -7.70
CA ALA A 82 1.87 18.34 -8.78
C ALA A 82 2.85 18.82 -9.86
N VAL A 83 2.77 20.10 -10.26
CA VAL A 83 3.68 20.66 -11.28
C VAL A 83 5.11 20.70 -10.76
N CYS A 84 5.30 21.14 -9.51
CA CYS A 84 6.60 21.13 -8.84
C CYS A 84 7.19 19.72 -8.76
N ALA A 85 6.39 18.71 -8.39
CA ALA A 85 6.82 17.31 -8.37
C ALA A 85 7.23 16.82 -9.76
N TYR A 86 6.49 17.18 -10.81
CA TYR A 86 6.84 16.83 -12.20
C TYR A 86 8.17 17.46 -12.61
N LEU A 87 8.39 18.75 -12.32
CA LEU A 87 9.63 19.44 -12.63
C LEU A 87 10.83 18.83 -11.88
N GLN A 88 10.65 18.47 -10.61
CA GLN A 88 11.65 17.76 -9.81
C GLN A 88 12.01 16.41 -10.44
N CYS A 89 11.00 15.60 -10.80
CA CYS A 89 11.22 14.30 -11.43
C CYS A 89 11.90 14.41 -12.80
N ILE A 90 11.50 15.39 -13.61
CA ILE A 90 12.14 15.70 -14.90
C ILE A 90 13.61 16.06 -14.68
N PHE A 91 13.92 16.89 -13.68
CA PHE A 91 15.30 17.26 -13.38
C PHE A 91 16.14 16.05 -12.99
N VAL A 92 15.64 15.18 -12.09
CA VAL A 92 16.30 13.91 -11.72
C VAL A 92 16.54 13.06 -12.97
N ALA A 93 15.53 12.90 -13.81
CA ALA A 93 15.61 12.13 -15.06
C ALA A 93 16.67 12.71 -16.03
N LEU A 94 16.77 14.03 -16.16
CA LEU A 94 17.82 14.66 -16.96
C LEU A 94 19.22 14.40 -16.38
N CYS A 95 19.38 14.45 -15.05
CA CYS A 95 20.64 14.08 -14.40
C CYS A 95 21.01 12.63 -14.69
N VAL A 96 20.08 11.68 -14.57
CA VAL A 96 20.30 10.27 -14.90
C VAL A 96 20.66 10.11 -16.39
N LEU A 97 19.98 10.84 -17.28
CA LEU A 97 20.22 10.80 -18.72
C LEU A 97 21.64 11.24 -19.09
N PHE A 98 22.12 12.34 -18.51
CA PHE A 98 23.39 12.97 -18.91
C PHE A 98 24.61 12.57 -18.07
N LEU A 99 24.44 12.24 -16.79
CA LEU A 99 25.55 12.00 -15.87
C LEU A 99 25.91 10.52 -15.70
N TYR A 100 25.02 9.60 -16.09
CA TYR A 100 25.19 8.17 -15.89
C TYR A 100 25.22 7.39 -17.22
N PRO A 101 25.94 6.26 -17.28
CA PRO A 101 25.84 5.32 -18.39
C PRO A 101 24.43 4.76 -18.51
N SER A 102 24.15 4.06 -19.60
CA SER A 102 22.86 3.36 -19.75
C SER A 102 22.74 2.23 -18.72
N PHE A 103 21.54 2.11 -18.15
CA PHE A 103 21.14 0.98 -17.32
C PHE A 103 20.45 -0.07 -18.19
N ASP A 104 20.45 -1.32 -17.76
CA ASP A 104 19.72 -2.39 -18.47
C ASP A 104 18.21 -2.22 -18.25
N ILE A 105 17.82 -1.90 -17.02
CA ILE A 105 16.43 -1.61 -16.60
C ILE A 105 16.39 -0.26 -15.88
N ILE A 106 15.38 0.54 -16.20
CA ILE A 106 15.03 1.76 -15.45
C ILE A 106 13.62 1.57 -14.90
N LEU A 107 13.50 1.35 -13.59
CA LEU A 107 12.22 1.28 -12.89
C LEU A 107 11.79 2.70 -12.53
N VAL A 108 10.67 3.14 -13.09
CA VAL A 108 10.09 4.46 -12.85
C VAL A 108 8.85 4.28 -11.98
N ASP A 109 8.72 5.10 -10.95
CA ASP A 109 7.58 5.08 -10.03
C ASP A 109 6.85 6.43 -9.95
N GLN A 110 5.53 6.35 -9.74
CA GLN A 110 4.52 7.43 -9.66
C GLN A 110 4.38 8.34 -10.89
N VAL A 111 5.47 8.95 -11.37
CA VAL A 111 5.41 10.03 -12.34
C VAL A 111 5.89 9.57 -13.71
N SER A 112 4.96 9.23 -14.61
CA SER A 112 5.28 8.67 -15.93
C SER A 112 5.95 9.64 -16.90
N ILE A 113 5.94 10.96 -16.62
CA ILE A 113 6.51 12.00 -17.51
C ILE A 113 8.01 11.83 -17.78
N VAL A 114 8.73 11.07 -16.95
CA VAL A 114 10.16 10.82 -17.10
C VAL A 114 10.45 9.71 -18.13
N ILE A 115 9.46 8.86 -18.45
CA ILE A 115 9.62 7.71 -19.35
C ILE A 115 10.15 8.12 -20.74
N PRO A 116 9.61 9.15 -21.42
CA PRO A 116 10.14 9.58 -22.72
C PRO A 116 11.62 9.96 -22.69
N LEU A 117 12.08 10.59 -21.60
CA LEU A 117 13.48 10.97 -21.42
C LEU A 117 14.37 9.73 -21.24
N MET A 118 13.89 8.75 -20.48
CA MET A 118 14.61 7.49 -20.26
C MET A 118 14.69 6.65 -21.53
N LYS A 119 13.65 6.67 -22.38
CA LYS A 119 13.64 6.00 -23.69
C LYS A 119 14.60 6.61 -24.71
N LEU A 120 15.18 7.80 -24.46
CA LEU A 120 16.26 8.33 -25.30
C LEU A 120 17.53 7.47 -25.22
N LYS A 121 17.76 6.78 -24.09
CA LYS A 121 18.77 5.72 -24.00
C LYS A 121 18.19 4.43 -24.57
N LYS A 122 18.29 4.25 -25.89
CA LYS A 122 17.71 3.10 -26.63
C LYS A 122 18.04 1.71 -26.05
N LEU A 123 19.15 1.58 -25.33
CA LEU A 123 19.59 0.32 -24.71
C LEU A 123 18.87 -0.01 -23.40
N SER A 124 18.23 0.97 -22.78
CA SER A 124 17.54 0.81 -21.50
C SER A 124 16.08 0.44 -21.74
N LYS A 125 15.60 -0.61 -21.07
CA LYS A 125 14.17 -0.91 -21.00
C LYS A 125 13.59 -0.23 -19.76
N VAL A 126 12.38 0.30 -19.87
CA VAL A 126 11.70 1.09 -18.83
C VAL A 126 10.53 0.28 -18.28
N VAL A 127 10.59 -0.01 -16.98
CA VAL A 127 9.49 -0.64 -16.24
C VAL A 127 8.80 0.46 -15.44
N PHE A 128 7.49 0.65 -15.62
CA PHE A 128 6.72 1.64 -14.88
C PHE A 128 5.86 0.97 -13.82
N TYR A 129 6.05 1.33 -12.55
CA TYR A 129 5.18 0.88 -11.47
C TYR A 129 4.10 1.93 -11.19
N CYS A 130 2.84 1.54 -11.39
CA CYS A 130 1.68 2.40 -11.18
C CYS A 130 0.93 1.95 -9.91
N HIS A 131 1.11 2.70 -8.81
CA HIS A 131 0.39 2.46 -7.56
C HIS A 131 -1.12 2.69 -7.71
N PHE A 132 -1.48 3.79 -8.35
CA PHE A 132 -2.84 4.13 -8.74
C PHE A 132 -2.77 5.27 -9.77
N PRO A 133 -3.66 5.34 -10.78
CA PRO A 133 -3.60 6.41 -11.77
C PRO A 133 -3.78 7.80 -11.14
N ASP A 134 -2.88 8.73 -11.43
CA ASP A 134 -2.90 10.09 -10.89
C ASP A 134 -4.18 10.83 -11.32
N LEU A 135 -4.77 10.44 -12.46
CA LEU A 135 -6.07 10.92 -12.96
C LEU A 135 -7.19 10.85 -11.91
N LEU A 136 -7.16 9.84 -11.03
CA LEU A 136 -8.24 9.57 -10.07
C LEU A 136 -7.96 10.12 -8.66
N LEU A 137 -6.72 10.52 -8.36
CA LEU A 137 -6.35 11.12 -7.07
C LEU A 137 -6.84 12.57 -6.93
N ALA A 138 -7.14 13.25 -8.04
CA ALA A 138 -7.70 14.60 -8.04
C ALA A 138 -9.23 14.55 -7.98
N GLN A 139 -9.82 14.78 -6.80
CA GLN A 139 -11.28 14.97 -6.68
C GLN A 139 -11.73 16.09 -7.64
N HIS A 140 -12.49 15.73 -8.67
CA HIS A 140 -12.94 16.63 -9.72
C HIS A 140 -14.08 17.54 -9.25
N THR A 141 -13.81 18.40 -8.28
CA THR A 141 -14.84 19.22 -7.62
C THR A 141 -15.34 20.38 -8.47
N THR A 142 -14.61 20.81 -9.52
CA THR A 142 -15.02 21.95 -10.37
C THR A 142 -14.67 21.75 -11.86
N ILE A 143 -15.47 22.35 -12.75
CA ILE A 143 -15.28 22.32 -14.21
C ILE A 143 -13.93 22.90 -14.63
N LEU A 144 -13.47 23.97 -13.96
CA LEU A 144 -12.18 24.60 -14.22
C LEU A 144 -11.00 23.67 -13.90
N ARG A 145 -11.08 22.92 -12.79
CA ARG A 145 -10.06 21.89 -12.44
C ARG A 145 -10.06 20.75 -13.45
N LYS A 146 -11.22 20.33 -13.96
CA LYS A 146 -11.30 19.32 -15.03
C LYS A 146 -10.60 19.79 -16.31
N ILE A 147 -10.80 21.04 -16.73
CA ILE A 147 -10.16 21.59 -17.95
C ILE A 147 -8.64 21.71 -17.78
N TYR A 148 -8.17 22.19 -16.63
CA TYR A 148 -6.74 22.30 -16.32
C TYR A 148 -6.03 20.93 -16.30
N ARG A 149 -6.74 19.87 -15.88
CA ARG A 149 -6.17 18.54 -15.67
C ARG A 149 -6.10 17.71 -16.95
N LYS A 150 -7.05 17.87 -17.88
CA LYS A 150 -7.08 17.21 -19.20
C LYS A 150 -5.73 17.11 -19.94
N PRO A 151 -4.91 18.17 -20.08
CA PRO A 151 -3.61 18.06 -20.74
C PRO A 151 -2.60 17.21 -19.96
N ILE A 152 -2.62 17.26 -18.62
CA ILE A 152 -1.76 16.42 -17.77
C ILE A 152 -2.19 14.97 -17.90
N ASP A 153 -3.50 14.71 -17.91
CA ASP A 153 -4.06 13.36 -18.03
C ASP A 153 -3.73 12.71 -19.40
N PHE A 154 -3.83 13.51 -20.47
CA PHE A 154 -3.42 13.07 -21.80
C PHE A 154 -1.92 12.77 -21.88
N LEU A 155 -1.10 13.62 -21.27
CA LEU A 155 0.34 13.38 -21.17
C LEU A 155 0.64 12.12 -20.37
N GLU A 156 0.01 11.93 -19.20
CA GLU A 156 0.17 10.76 -18.35
C GLU A 156 -0.17 9.47 -19.10
N GLU A 157 -1.31 9.43 -19.81
CA GLU A 157 -1.69 8.25 -20.62
C GLU A 157 -0.65 7.98 -21.71
N MET A 158 -0.24 9.02 -22.43
CA MET A 158 0.75 8.90 -23.51
C MET A 158 2.10 8.40 -22.99
N THR A 159 2.62 9.01 -21.91
CA THR A 159 3.95 8.67 -21.38
C THR A 159 3.97 7.31 -20.67
N THR A 160 2.88 6.95 -20.00
CA THR A 160 2.72 5.60 -19.42
C THR A 160 2.77 4.53 -20.50
N GLY A 161 2.13 4.77 -21.65
CA GLY A 161 2.14 3.86 -22.79
C GLY A 161 3.49 3.67 -23.49
N MET A 162 4.53 4.42 -23.10
CA MET A 162 5.89 4.28 -23.64
C MET A 162 6.77 3.33 -22.81
N ALA A 163 6.29 2.86 -21.66
CA ALA A 163 6.99 1.84 -20.87
C ALA A 163 7.04 0.50 -21.61
N ASP A 164 8.14 -0.23 -21.43
CA ASP A 164 8.29 -1.59 -21.97
C ASP A 164 7.47 -2.60 -21.14
N LEU A 165 7.30 -2.33 -19.85
CA LEU A 165 6.44 -3.09 -18.94
C LEU A 165 5.73 -2.13 -17.98
N ILE A 166 4.44 -2.38 -17.72
CA ILE A 166 3.66 -1.65 -16.72
C ILE A 166 3.27 -2.63 -15.61
N LEU A 167 3.61 -2.29 -14.38
CA LEU A 167 3.25 -3.02 -13.17
C LEU A 167 2.19 -2.26 -12.38
N VAL A 168 1.25 -2.98 -11.78
CA VAL A 168 0.24 -2.42 -10.86
C VAL A 168 0.15 -3.26 -9.59
N ASN A 169 -0.28 -2.63 -8.50
CA ASN A 169 -0.32 -3.25 -7.16
C ASN A 169 -1.44 -4.28 -6.95
N SER A 170 -2.44 -4.32 -7.83
CA SER A 170 -3.61 -5.20 -7.68
C SER A 170 -4.37 -5.36 -8.99
N LYS A 171 -5.19 -6.41 -9.12
CA LYS A 171 -6.13 -6.58 -10.23
C LYS A 171 -7.22 -5.50 -10.20
N PHE A 172 -7.61 -5.03 -9.02
CA PHE A 172 -8.51 -3.89 -8.87
C PHE A 172 -7.91 -2.64 -9.53
N THR A 173 -6.64 -2.34 -9.25
CA THR A 173 -5.91 -1.25 -9.90
C THR A 173 -5.72 -1.51 -11.38
N ALA A 174 -5.46 -2.74 -11.82
CA ALA A 174 -5.42 -3.09 -13.24
C ALA A 174 -6.75 -2.78 -13.96
N SER A 175 -7.89 -3.09 -13.33
CA SER A 175 -9.22 -2.77 -13.87
C SER A 175 -9.47 -1.26 -13.91
N THR A 176 -8.97 -0.55 -12.91
CA THR A 176 -9.08 0.91 -12.82
C THR A 176 -8.20 1.59 -13.85
N PHE A 177 -6.98 1.11 -14.04
CA PHE A 177 -6.06 1.49 -15.11
C PHE A 177 -6.76 1.35 -16.45
N ALA A 178 -7.43 0.21 -16.71
CA ALA A 178 -8.10 -0.02 -17.98
C ALA A 178 -9.28 0.95 -18.25
N LYS A 179 -10.04 1.29 -17.21
CA LYS A 179 -11.15 2.25 -17.28
C LYS A 179 -10.66 3.70 -17.49
N THR A 180 -9.50 4.00 -16.91
CA THR A 180 -8.85 5.32 -16.90
C THR A 180 -8.16 5.59 -18.23
N PHE A 181 -7.24 4.71 -18.63
CA PHE A 181 -6.43 4.82 -19.84
C PHE A 181 -7.06 4.04 -20.99
N LYS A 182 -8.15 4.59 -21.53
CA LYS A 182 -8.96 3.94 -22.57
C LYS A 182 -8.20 3.73 -23.87
N GLN A 183 -7.33 4.67 -24.26
CA GLN A 183 -6.55 4.55 -25.49
C GLN A 183 -5.54 3.42 -25.37
N LEU A 184 -4.80 3.36 -24.26
CA LEU A 184 -3.87 2.25 -24.00
C LEU A 184 -4.60 0.90 -23.98
N SER A 185 -5.75 0.86 -23.31
CA SER A 185 -6.56 -0.35 -23.21
C SER A 185 -7.10 -0.81 -24.56
N SER A 186 -7.53 0.13 -25.42
CA SER A 186 -7.99 -0.17 -26.78
C SER A 186 -6.88 -0.69 -27.70
N ARG A 187 -5.63 -0.32 -27.42
CA ARG A 187 -4.42 -0.82 -28.11
C ARG A 187 -3.94 -2.16 -27.57
N GLY A 188 -4.66 -2.77 -26.63
CA GLY A 188 -4.33 -4.06 -26.04
C GLY A 188 -3.30 -4.03 -24.92
N VAL A 189 -2.89 -2.83 -24.45
CA VAL A 189 -1.96 -2.73 -23.30
C VAL A 189 -2.66 -3.23 -22.05
N ARG A 190 -2.04 -4.16 -21.33
CA ARG A 190 -2.52 -4.73 -20.07
C ARG A 190 -1.38 -4.71 -19.06
N PRO A 191 -1.53 -4.03 -17.91
CA PRO A 191 -0.50 -4.03 -16.89
C PRO A 191 -0.42 -5.40 -16.22
N ALA A 192 0.79 -5.83 -15.89
CA ALA A 192 1.01 -7.01 -15.08
C ALA A 192 0.84 -6.66 -13.59
N VAL A 193 0.41 -7.63 -12.78
CA VAL A 193 0.19 -7.41 -11.34
C VAL A 193 1.45 -7.81 -10.58
N LEU A 194 1.96 -6.90 -9.77
CA LEU A 194 2.99 -7.14 -8.78
C LEU A 194 2.47 -6.63 -7.45
N TYR A 195 2.03 -7.55 -6.58
CA TYR A 195 1.43 -7.21 -5.30
C TYR A 195 2.44 -6.56 -4.35
N PRO A 196 2.07 -5.54 -3.57
CA PRO A 196 2.87 -5.06 -2.46
C PRO A 196 3.17 -6.17 -1.46
N ALA A 197 4.33 -6.07 -0.83
CA ALA A 197 4.80 -7.06 0.13
C ALA A 197 4.76 -6.55 1.57
N VAL A 198 4.77 -7.52 2.48
CA VAL A 198 5.02 -7.30 3.90
C VAL A 198 6.23 -8.11 4.34
N ASN A 199 7.11 -7.51 5.15
CA ASN A 199 8.15 -8.26 5.83
C ASN A 199 7.50 -9.15 6.89
N VAL A 200 7.37 -10.44 6.59
CA VAL A 200 6.72 -11.43 7.45
C VAL A 200 7.52 -11.68 8.73
N ASP A 201 8.84 -11.48 8.71
CA ASP A 201 9.74 -11.78 9.83
C ASP A 201 9.64 -10.75 10.97
N GLN A 202 8.91 -9.64 10.78
CA GLN A 202 8.67 -8.65 11.83
C GLN A 202 7.56 -9.04 12.83
N PHE A 203 6.86 -10.15 12.58
CA PHE A 203 5.71 -10.59 13.36
C PHE A 203 5.96 -11.97 13.95
N ASP A 204 5.96 -12.03 15.28
CA ASP A 204 6.04 -13.27 16.03
C ASP A 204 4.70 -13.99 16.08
N GLU A 205 4.74 -15.28 16.39
CA GLU A 205 3.53 -16.05 16.69
C GLU A 205 2.88 -15.51 17.98
N PRO A 206 1.56 -15.24 17.98
CA PRO A 206 0.89 -14.65 19.12
C PRO A 206 0.86 -15.61 20.32
N SER A 207 1.36 -15.16 21.46
CA SER A 207 1.37 -15.95 22.71
C SER A 207 0.02 -16.01 23.42
N ALA A 208 -0.87 -15.05 23.15
CA ALA A 208 -2.23 -14.99 23.68
C ALA A 208 -3.11 -14.13 22.79
N THR A 209 -4.42 -14.40 22.81
CA THR A 209 -5.44 -13.60 22.10
C THR A 209 -6.41 -13.01 23.10
N LYS A 210 -6.55 -11.68 23.11
CA LYS A 210 -7.54 -10.96 23.91
C LYS A 210 -8.83 -10.79 23.12
N LEU A 211 -9.96 -10.60 23.78
CA LEU A 211 -11.24 -10.23 23.16
C LEU A 211 -11.24 -8.75 22.71
N THR A 212 -10.24 -8.39 21.92
CA THR A 212 -10.03 -7.03 21.41
C THR A 212 -10.07 -7.04 19.89
N PHE A 213 -11.02 -6.32 19.31
CA PHE A 213 -10.98 -6.00 17.89
C PHE A 213 -10.04 -4.83 17.64
N LEU A 214 -9.38 -4.83 16.48
CA LEU A 214 -8.39 -3.80 16.14
C LEU A 214 -8.68 -3.22 14.76
N SER A 215 -8.81 -1.90 14.65
CA SER A 215 -8.83 -1.18 13.38
C SER A 215 -7.56 -0.35 13.25
N ILE A 216 -6.77 -0.58 12.19
CA ILE A 216 -5.54 0.20 11.91
C ILE A 216 -5.75 1.01 10.64
N ASN A 217 -5.97 2.31 10.78
CA ASN A 217 -6.17 3.22 9.65
C ASN A 217 -5.67 4.63 9.99
N ARG A 218 -5.32 5.41 8.96
CA ARG A 218 -5.18 6.86 9.15
C ARG A 218 -6.52 7.45 9.52
N PHE A 219 -6.52 8.47 10.36
CA PHE A 219 -7.73 9.21 10.77
C PHE A 219 -8.25 10.11 9.63
N GLU A 220 -8.64 9.50 8.50
CA GLU A 220 -9.16 10.15 7.30
C GLU A 220 -10.57 9.60 7.00
N ARG A 221 -11.55 10.45 6.65
CA ARG A 221 -12.96 10.03 6.51
C ARG A 221 -13.17 8.94 5.46
N LYS A 222 -12.36 8.94 4.39
CA LYS A 222 -12.38 7.90 3.34
C LYS A 222 -12.05 6.49 3.87
N LYS A 223 -11.46 6.37 5.07
CA LYS A 223 -11.14 5.08 5.69
C LYS A 223 -12.34 4.46 6.42
N HIS A 224 -13.46 5.18 6.53
CA HIS A 224 -14.74 4.63 7.00
C HIS A 224 -14.65 4.00 8.40
N ILE A 225 -13.83 4.57 9.29
CA ILE A 225 -13.57 4.02 10.64
C ILE A 225 -14.86 3.96 11.47
N GLU A 226 -15.83 4.84 11.22
CA GLU A 226 -17.16 4.83 11.82
C GLU A 226 -17.85 3.46 11.72
N LEU A 227 -17.63 2.73 10.61
CA LEU A 227 -18.18 1.40 10.41
C LEU A 227 -17.71 0.40 11.48
N ALA A 228 -16.44 0.48 11.88
CA ALA A 228 -15.89 -0.39 12.93
C ALA A 228 -16.52 -0.09 14.29
N ILE A 229 -16.79 1.19 14.59
CA ILE A 229 -17.44 1.61 15.84
C ILE A 229 -18.89 1.14 15.85
N SER A 230 -19.65 1.44 14.80
CA SER A 230 -21.06 1.04 14.73
C SER A 230 -21.27 -0.48 14.72
N ALA A 231 -20.41 -1.23 14.03
CA ALA A 231 -20.45 -2.70 14.06
C ALA A 231 -20.13 -3.25 15.46
N PHE A 232 -19.13 -2.67 16.12
CA PHE A 232 -18.77 -3.02 17.49
C PHE A 232 -19.88 -2.68 18.48
N ALA A 233 -20.48 -1.50 18.38
CA ALA A 233 -21.61 -1.09 19.21
C ALA A 233 -22.81 -2.01 19.02
N MET A 234 -23.12 -2.38 17.77
CA MET A 234 -24.17 -3.35 17.48
C MET A 234 -23.90 -4.71 18.13
N LEU A 235 -22.66 -5.20 18.05
CA LEU A 235 -22.27 -6.45 18.70
C LEU A 235 -22.39 -6.35 20.23
N TYR A 236 -21.84 -5.28 20.81
CA TYR A 236 -21.80 -5.06 22.25
C TYR A 236 -23.19 -4.84 22.86
N ASN A 237 -24.09 -4.19 22.14
CA ASN A 237 -25.47 -3.89 22.57
C ASN A 237 -26.48 -4.97 22.15
N SER A 238 -26.06 -5.97 21.38
CA SER A 238 -26.96 -7.05 20.96
C SER A 238 -27.57 -7.76 22.17
N GLN A 239 -28.88 -7.99 22.15
CA GLN A 239 -29.62 -8.67 23.22
C GLN A 239 -29.34 -10.18 23.32
N GLN A 240 -28.35 -10.68 22.57
CA GLN A 240 -27.92 -12.07 22.65
C GLN A 240 -26.99 -12.22 23.87
N GLU A 241 -27.52 -12.01 25.08
CA GLU A 241 -26.83 -12.18 26.38
C GLU A 241 -26.08 -13.53 26.48
N PHE A 242 -26.60 -14.56 25.80
CA PHE A 242 -25.98 -15.88 25.74
C PHE A 242 -24.63 -15.93 24.98
N LEU A 243 -24.38 -15.03 24.03
CA LEU A 243 -23.14 -15.06 23.23
C LEU A 243 -21.93 -14.52 23.98
N LEU A 244 -22.14 -13.62 24.94
CA LEU A 244 -21.06 -12.90 25.62
C LEU A 244 -20.87 -13.36 27.07
N GLY A 245 -21.91 -13.85 27.76
CA GLY A 245 -21.82 -14.28 29.16
C GLY A 245 -21.03 -13.29 30.04
N ASP A 246 -20.14 -13.81 30.89
CA ASP A 246 -19.24 -13.01 31.74
C ASP A 246 -18.13 -12.27 30.95
N LYS A 247 -17.93 -12.60 29.68
CA LYS A 247 -16.83 -12.07 28.84
C LYS A 247 -17.18 -10.73 28.18
N ARG A 248 -18.41 -10.25 28.32
CA ARG A 248 -18.83 -8.94 27.77
C ARG A 248 -17.92 -7.80 28.23
N GLU A 249 -17.45 -7.86 29.48
CA GLU A 249 -16.58 -6.84 30.03
C GLU A 249 -15.13 -6.90 29.53
N GLU A 250 -14.73 -8.00 28.91
CA GLU A 250 -13.41 -8.14 28.27
C GLU A 250 -13.42 -7.60 26.83
N LEU A 251 -14.62 -7.49 26.23
CA LEU A 251 -14.79 -7.08 24.85
C LEU A 251 -14.42 -5.61 24.66
N SER A 252 -13.47 -5.35 23.75
CA SER A 252 -12.95 -4.01 23.47
C SER A 252 -12.66 -3.80 21.99
N LEU A 253 -12.62 -2.53 21.58
CA LEU A 253 -12.19 -2.09 20.26
C LEU A 253 -11.04 -1.12 20.40
N VAL A 254 -9.94 -1.36 19.70
CA VAL A 254 -8.83 -0.43 19.57
C VAL A 254 -8.84 0.16 18.16
N ILE A 255 -8.87 1.48 18.06
CA ILE A 255 -8.70 2.24 16.82
C ILE A 255 -7.33 2.88 16.86
N ALA A 256 -6.41 2.41 16.03
CA ALA A 256 -5.06 2.89 15.95
C ALA A 256 -4.74 3.44 14.56
N GLY A 257 -3.81 4.39 14.47
CA GLY A 257 -3.13 4.69 13.22
C GLY A 257 -2.70 6.13 13.06
N GLY A 258 -2.27 6.46 11.84
CA GLY A 258 -1.58 7.72 11.55
C GLY A 258 -2.45 8.95 11.84
N PHE A 259 -1.93 9.84 12.68
CA PHE A 259 -2.57 11.09 13.08
C PHE A 259 -1.57 12.24 13.01
N ASP A 260 -1.93 13.31 12.32
CA ASP A 260 -1.16 14.56 12.28
C ASP A 260 -2.03 15.71 12.77
N LYS A 261 -1.69 16.27 13.93
CA LYS A 261 -2.37 17.41 14.57
C LYS A 261 -2.41 18.68 13.71
N ARG A 262 -1.57 18.77 12.68
CA ARG A 262 -1.54 19.90 11.74
C ARG A 262 -2.58 19.76 10.63
N LEU A 263 -3.10 18.55 10.41
CA LEU A 263 -4.14 18.29 9.44
C LEU A 263 -5.50 18.39 10.12
N ARG A 264 -6.27 19.40 9.72
CA ARG A 264 -7.60 19.68 10.28
C ARG A 264 -8.55 18.49 10.17
N GLU A 265 -8.51 17.76 9.05
CA GLU A 265 -9.32 16.55 8.86
C GLU A 265 -9.07 15.49 9.94
N ASN A 266 -7.81 15.22 10.30
CA ASN A 266 -7.48 14.22 11.32
C ASN A 266 -8.08 14.60 12.68
N VAL A 267 -7.95 15.87 13.07
CA VAL A 267 -8.43 16.38 14.36
C VAL A 267 -9.96 16.33 14.41
N GLU A 268 -10.63 16.87 13.38
CA GLU A 268 -12.10 16.88 13.32
C GLU A 268 -12.67 15.46 13.31
N TYR A 269 -12.11 14.56 12.51
CA TYR A 269 -12.61 13.20 12.37
C TYR A 269 -12.37 12.35 13.63
N LEU A 270 -11.24 12.52 14.33
CA LEU A 270 -11.04 11.85 15.62
C LEU A 270 -12.13 12.24 16.64
N GLU A 271 -12.49 13.53 16.71
CA GLU A 271 -13.56 13.98 17.61
C GLU A 271 -14.94 13.47 17.15
N GLU A 272 -15.22 13.43 15.84
CA GLU A 272 -16.43 12.79 15.28
C GLU A 272 -16.54 11.31 15.71
N LEU A 273 -15.45 10.55 15.65
CA LEU A 273 -15.41 9.15 16.05
C LEU A 273 -15.60 8.94 17.56
N LYS A 274 -15.05 9.82 18.40
CA LYS A 274 -15.28 9.78 19.86
C LYS A 274 -16.74 10.06 20.19
N ASN A 275 -17.33 11.09 19.57
CA ASN A 275 -18.73 11.43 19.75
C ASN A 275 -19.65 10.29 19.28
N LEU A 276 -19.30 9.61 18.19
CA LEU A 276 -20.02 8.43 17.73
C LEU A 276 -20.00 7.32 18.79
N ALA A 277 -18.82 6.96 19.32
CA ALA A 277 -18.69 5.94 20.36
C ALA A 277 -19.46 6.29 21.63
N GLU A 278 -19.51 7.57 22.02
CA GLU A 278 -20.33 8.05 23.14
C GLU A 278 -21.83 7.90 22.83
N SER A 279 -22.28 8.35 21.65
CA SER A 279 -23.69 8.27 21.24
C SER A 279 -24.21 6.83 21.12
N GLU A 280 -23.33 5.90 20.78
CA GLU A 280 -23.64 4.46 20.66
C GLU A 280 -23.44 3.69 21.98
N GLY A 281 -23.02 4.38 23.05
CA GLY A 281 -22.92 3.83 24.40
C GLY A 281 -21.74 2.87 24.61
N VAL A 282 -20.67 2.99 23.81
CA VAL A 282 -19.50 2.11 23.86
C VAL A 282 -18.18 2.85 24.09
N SER A 283 -18.21 4.14 24.44
CA SER A 283 -17.02 4.97 24.68
C SER A 283 -16.03 4.34 25.68
N ASP A 284 -16.51 3.70 26.74
CA ASP A 284 -15.67 3.03 27.76
C ASP A 284 -14.98 1.75 27.25
N ARG A 285 -15.36 1.26 26.06
CA ARG A 285 -14.85 0.04 25.42
C ARG A 285 -14.05 0.32 24.14
N VAL A 286 -14.00 1.59 23.69
CA VAL A 286 -13.28 2.01 22.49
C VAL A 286 -12.05 2.82 22.89
N GLN A 287 -10.86 2.32 22.55
CA GLN A 287 -9.60 3.03 22.76
C GLN A 287 -9.08 3.62 21.46
N PHE A 288 -8.77 4.92 21.47
CA PHE A 288 -8.14 5.61 20.33
C PHE A 288 -6.64 5.79 20.57
N ILE A 289 -5.82 5.30 19.65
CA ILE A 289 -4.35 5.41 19.68
C ILE A 289 -3.89 6.19 18.45
N THR A 290 -3.51 7.45 18.66
CA THR A 290 -2.99 8.32 17.61
C THR A 290 -1.49 8.09 17.38
N SER A 291 -1.12 7.73 16.16
CA SER A 291 0.27 7.56 15.72
C SER A 291 1.08 6.55 16.55
N CYS A 292 0.73 5.26 16.43
CA CYS A 292 1.49 4.17 17.03
C CYS A 292 2.84 3.96 16.32
N SER A 293 3.88 3.68 17.11
CA SER A 293 5.16 3.18 16.59
C SER A 293 5.03 1.78 15.99
N THR A 294 6.01 1.35 15.19
CA THR A 294 6.03 -0.01 14.63
C THR A 294 5.97 -1.10 15.71
N PRO A 295 6.74 -1.03 16.82
CA PRO A 295 6.61 -2.00 17.92
C PRO A 295 5.24 -2.02 18.57
N GLU A 296 4.64 -0.84 18.83
CA GLU A 296 3.28 -0.77 19.40
C GLU A 296 2.25 -1.37 18.46
N ARG A 297 2.33 -1.06 17.16
CA ARG A 297 1.44 -1.65 16.14
C ARG A 297 1.57 -3.16 16.11
N ASN A 298 2.80 -3.69 16.09
CA ASN A 298 3.04 -5.14 16.06
C ASN A 298 2.54 -5.81 17.35
N PHE A 299 2.67 -5.14 18.50
CA PHE A 299 2.09 -5.58 19.76
C PHE A 299 0.56 -5.64 19.71
N LEU A 300 -0.10 -4.57 19.25
CA LEU A 300 -1.56 -4.53 19.09
C LEU A 300 -2.06 -5.66 18.18
N LEU A 301 -1.38 -5.84 17.04
CA LEU A 301 -1.65 -6.94 16.11
C LEU A 301 -1.52 -8.29 16.80
N SER A 302 -0.45 -8.54 17.58
CA SER A 302 -0.25 -9.83 18.26
C SER A 302 -1.36 -10.16 19.27
N GLN A 303 -1.95 -9.15 19.92
CA GLN A 303 -2.89 -9.34 21.02
C GLN A 303 -4.36 -9.38 20.56
N CYS A 304 -4.69 -8.80 19.40
CA CYS A 304 -6.07 -8.68 18.96
C CYS A 304 -6.69 -10.03 18.56
N LEU A 305 -8.03 -10.10 18.61
CA LEU A 305 -8.84 -11.22 18.14
C LEU A 305 -8.94 -11.22 16.62
N CYS A 306 -9.14 -10.05 16.02
CA CYS A 306 -9.30 -9.89 14.59
C CYS A 306 -9.05 -8.43 14.24
N VAL A 307 -8.56 -8.20 13.02
CA VAL A 307 -8.46 -6.85 12.46
C VAL A 307 -9.71 -6.50 11.66
N LEU A 308 -10.24 -5.30 11.86
CA LEU A 308 -11.35 -4.73 11.10
C LEU A 308 -10.79 -3.73 10.08
N TYR A 309 -11.01 -4.02 8.80
CA TYR A 309 -10.54 -3.20 7.68
C TYR A 309 -11.72 -2.60 6.90
N THR A 310 -12.10 -1.38 7.30
CA THR A 310 -13.29 -0.65 6.84
C THR A 310 -13.18 0.17 5.55
N PRO A 311 -12.01 0.49 4.97
CA PRO A 311 -11.96 1.26 3.72
C PRO A 311 -12.68 0.54 2.56
N LYS A 312 -13.49 1.28 1.80
CA LYS A 312 -14.10 0.82 0.54
C LYS A 312 -13.20 1.18 -0.64
N ASP A 313 -13.23 0.36 -1.69
CA ASP A 313 -12.52 0.62 -2.96
C ASP A 313 -11.02 0.97 -2.76
N GLU A 314 -10.41 0.45 -1.70
CA GLU A 314 -9.00 0.65 -1.43
C GLU A 314 -8.16 -0.03 -2.53
N HIS A 315 -7.11 0.64 -3.00
CA HIS A 315 -6.31 0.14 -4.13
C HIS A 315 -5.72 -1.26 -3.89
N PHE A 316 -5.08 -1.45 -2.72
CA PHE A 316 -4.57 -2.75 -2.29
C PHE A 316 -4.90 -2.98 -0.80
N GLY A 317 -4.51 -2.04 0.06
CA GLY A 317 -4.65 -2.16 1.50
C GLY A 317 -3.54 -3.03 2.10
N ILE A 318 -2.50 -2.40 2.65
CA ILE A 318 -1.37 -3.13 3.25
C ILE A 318 -1.74 -3.73 4.62
N VAL A 319 -2.64 -3.08 5.35
CA VAL A 319 -3.03 -3.49 6.72
C VAL A 319 -3.61 -4.90 6.77
N PRO A 320 -4.49 -5.33 5.82
CA PRO A 320 -4.90 -6.73 5.73
C PRO A 320 -3.72 -7.72 5.71
N ILE A 321 -2.73 -7.52 4.85
CA ILE A 321 -1.60 -8.45 4.77
C ILE A 321 -0.64 -8.32 5.97
N GLU A 322 -0.53 -7.15 6.61
CA GLU A 322 0.17 -7.00 7.90
C GLU A 322 -0.52 -7.78 9.02
N ALA A 323 -1.85 -7.73 9.09
CA ALA A 323 -2.64 -8.47 10.07
C ALA A 323 -2.54 -9.99 9.88
N MET A 324 -2.69 -10.43 8.63
CA MET A 324 -2.53 -11.81 8.25
C MET A 324 -1.09 -12.31 8.50
N ALA A 325 -0.08 -11.47 8.23
CA ALA A 325 1.30 -11.76 8.62
C ALA A 325 1.45 -11.87 10.15
N ALA A 326 0.66 -11.15 10.95
CA ALA A 326 0.64 -11.28 12.40
C ALA A 326 -0.21 -12.45 12.92
N HIS A 327 -0.57 -13.41 12.06
CA HIS A 327 -1.43 -14.55 12.39
C HIS A 327 -2.84 -14.13 12.82
N LYS A 328 -3.37 -13.02 12.29
CA LYS A 328 -4.71 -12.54 12.60
C LYS A 328 -5.63 -12.58 11.39
N PRO A 329 -6.87 -13.09 11.56
CA PRO A 329 -7.88 -12.97 10.52
C PRO A 329 -8.27 -11.51 10.33
N VAL A 330 -8.86 -11.21 9.19
CA VAL A 330 -9.30 -9.86 8.81
C VAL A 330 -10.77 -9.89 8.42
N VAL A 331 -11.58 -9.02 9.02
CA VAL A 331 -12.91 -8.67 8.50
C VAL A 331 -12.75 -7.41 7.67
N ALA A 332 -13.03 -7.47 6.36
CA ALA A 332 -12.83 -6.35 5.46
C ALA A 332 -14.03 -6.10 4.56
N CYS A 333 -14.14 -4.86 4.05
CA CYS A 333 -15.10 -4.55 3.00
C CYS A 333 -14.87 -5.40 1.75
N ASN A 334 -15.94 -5.96 1.17
CA ASN A 334 -15.92 -6.75 -0.07
C ASN A 334 -15.76 -5.88 -1.33
N SER A 335 -14.72 -5.05 -1.35
CA SER A 335 -14.40 -4.15 -2.47
C SER A 335 -12.91 -3.85 -2.51
N GLY A 336 -12.39 -3.44 -3.67
CA GLY A 336 -10.99 -3.06 -3.80
C GLY A 336 -10.01 -4.22 -3.65
N GLY A 337 -8.81 -3.88 -3.18
CA GLY A 337 -7.70 -4.80 -2.94
C GLY A 337 -7.89 -5.87 -1.86
N PRO A 338 -8.66 -5.65 -0.76
CA PRO A 338 -8.96 -6.70 0.22
C PRO A 338 -9.55 -7.98 -0.39
N VAL A 339 -10.32 -7.87 -1.49
CA VAL A 339 -10.89 -9.02 -2.22
C VAL A 339 -9.82 -9.92 -2.84
N GLU A 340 -8.61 -9.40 -3.03
CA GLU A 340 -7.48 -10.16 -3.60
C GLU A 340 -6.56 -10.77 -2.54
N SER A 341 -6.48 -10.17 -1.34
CA SER A 341 -5.61 -10.63 -0.27
C SER A 341 -6.31 -11.55 0.73
N ILE A 342 -7.62 -11.41 0.93
CA ILE A 342 -8.41 -12.19 1.88
C ILE A 342 -9.15 -13.30 1.15
N LYS A 343 -9.00 -14.54 1.63
CA LYS A 343 -9.84 -15.67 1.25
C LYS A 343 -11.03 -15.75 2.20
N ASP A 344 -12.20 -15.35 1.73
CA ASP A 344 -13.43 -15.35 2.52
C ASP A 344 -13.72 -16.72 3.16
N GLY A 345 -14.05 -16.71 4.45
CA GLY A 345 -14.28 -17.91 5.27
C GLY A 345 -13.03 -18.73 5.60
N VAL A 346 -11.84 -18.34 5.13
CA VAL A 346 -10.59 -19.08 5.35
C VAL A 346 -9.56 -18.25 6.10
N THR A 347 -9.27 -17.04 5.63
CA THR A 347 -8.28 -16.13 6.25
C THR A 347 -8.94 -14.93 6.93
N GLY A 348 -10.27 -14.92 7.00
CA GLY A 348 -11.08 -13.78 7.39
C GLY A 348 -12.44 -13.77 6.69
N TYR A 349 -13.12 -12.62 6.73
CA TYR A 349 -14.42 -12.42 6.10
C TYR A 349 -14.43 -11.18 5.21
N LEU A 350 -15.05 -11.31 4.04
CA LEU A 350 -15.36 -10.18 3.16
C LEU A 350 -16.83 -9.81 3.36
N CYS A 351 -17.08 -8.60 3.84
CA CYS A 351 -18.40 -8.14 4.26
C CYS A 351 -18.87 -6.96 3.42
N GLU A 352 -20.18 -6.84 3.27
CA GLU A 352 -20.79 -5.59 2.85
C GLU A 352 -20.49 -4.51 3.90
N PRO A 353 -20.27 -3.26 3.47
CA PRO A 353 -19.81 -2.19 4.35
C PRO A 353 -20.95 -1.60 5.18
N THR A 354 -21.59 -2.46 5.97
CA THR A 354 -22.74 -2.20 6.83
C THR A 354 -22.43 -2.69 8.25
N PRO A 355 -22.84 -1.97 9.30
CA PRO A 355 -22.63 -2.40 10.68
C PRO A 355 -23.14 -3.80 10.96
N GLU A 356 -24.26 -4.19 10.36
CA GLU A 356 -24.91 -5.50 10.53
C GLU A 356 -24.00 -6.65 10.08
N ASP A 357 -23.44 -6.55 8.87
CA ASP A 357 -22.62 -7.62 8.30
C ASP A 357 -21.25 -7.74 8.98
N PHE A 358 -20.62 -6.60 9.29
CA PHE A 358 -19.40 -6.57 10.10
C PHE A 358 -19.65 -7.14 11.50
N SER A 359 -20.74 -6.75 12.17
CA SER A 359 -21.12 -7.25 13.49
C SER A 359 -21.36 -8.76 13.48
N ALA A 360 -22.02 -9.27 12.44
CA ALA A 360 -22.23 -10.71 12.26
C ALA A 360 -20.90 -11.47 12.11
N ALA A 361 -19.97 -10.97 11.27
CA ALA A 361 -18.65 -11.56 11.13
C ALA A 361 -17.84 -11.52 12.44
N MET A 362 -17.88 -10.39 13.16
CA MET A 362 -17.25 -10.23 14.47
C MET A 362 -17.80 -11.23 15.50
N SER A 363 -19.11 -11.47 15.50
CA SER A 363 -19.77 -12.39 16.43
C SER A 363 -19.23 -13.83 16.32
N ASN A 364 -18.81 -14.26 15.13
CA ASN A 364 -18.22 -15.59 14.92
C ASN A 364 -16.95 -15.77 15.75
N PHE A 365 -16.07 -14.76 15.79
CA PHE A 365 -14.82 -14.81 16.55
C PHE A 365 -15.03 -14.69 18.06
N VAL A 366 -16.06 -13.97 18.50
CA VAL A 366 -16.39 -13.89 19.93
C VAL A 366 -16.95 -15.21 20.44
N ARG A 367 -17.83 -15.85 19.66
CA ARG A 367 -18.42 -17.15 20.00
C ARG A 367 -17.39 -18.27 20.00
N ASP A 368 -16.45 -18.24 19.07
CA ASP A 368 -15.36 -19.21 18.93
C ASP A 368 -14.01 -18.48 18.74
N PRO A 369 -13.31 -18.11 19.82
CA PRO A 369 -12.00 -17.50 19.71
C PRO A 369 -10.94 -18.40 19.06
N GLN A 370 -11.11 -19.73 19.08
CA GLN A 370 -10.22 -20.67 18.39
C GLN A 370 -10.33 -20.54 16.87
N LEU A 371 -11.51 -20.15 16.36
CA LEU A 371 -11.69 -19.82 14.94
C LEU A 371 -10.73 -18.71 14.50
N SER A 372 -10.52 -17.70 15.34
CA SER A 372 -9.57 -16.63 15.04
C SER A 372 -8.15 -17.18 14.90
N THR A 373 -7.72 -18.05 15.82
CA THR A 373 -6.40 -18.69 15.73
C THR A 373 -6.28 -19.54 14.46
N ALA A 374 -7.28 -20.38 14.16
CA ALA A 374 -7.27 -21.25 12.99
C ALA A 374 -7.21 -20.45 11.67
N MET A 375 -8.09 -19.45 11.51
CA MET A 375 -8.06 -18.58 10.33
C MET A 375 -6.79 -17.73 10.27
N GLY A 376 -6.25 -17.31 11.42
CA GLY A 376 -4.99 -16.59 11.52
C GLY A 376 -3.78 -17.39 11.03
N MET A 377 -3.75 -18.69 11.28
CA MET A 377 -2.69 -19.57 10.75
C MET A 377 -2.78 -19.71 9.23
N GLU A 378 -3.98 -19.91 8.69
CA GLU A 378 -4.19 -19.95 7.23
C GLU A 378 -3.88 -18.58 6.59
N ALA A 379 -4.21 -17.49 7.26
CA ALA A 379 -3.89 -16.13 6.86
C ALA A 379 -2.38 -15.91 6.76
N ARG A 380 -1.62 -16.32 7.78
CA ARG A 380 -0.16 -16.24 7.78
C ARG A 380 0.42 -17.03 6.62
N LYS A 381 0.02 -18.29 6.47
CA LYS A 381 0.49 -19.17 5.39
C LYS A 381 0.24 -18.53 4.02
N HIS A 382 -0.97 -18.02 3.81
CA HIS A 382 -1.35 -17.35 2.57
C HIS A 382 -0.47 -16.14 2.26
N VAL A 383 -0.19 -15.29 3.26
CA VAL A 383 0.68 -14.11 3.09
C VAL A 383 2.13 -14.47 2.85
N VAL A 384 2.67 -15.46 3.55
CA VAL A 384 4.04 -15.93 3.31
C VAL A 384 4.21 -16.40 1.86
N GLU A 385 3.23 -17.14 1.34
CA GLU A 385 3.24 -17.69 -0.01
C GLU A 385 3.15 -16.59 -1.08
N LEU A 386 2.25 -15.61 -0.94
CA LEU A 386 1.93 -14.67 -2.03
C LEU A 386 2.37 -13.22 -1.82
N PHE A 387 2.51 -12.76 -0.58
CA PHE A 387 2.63 -11.34 -0.23
C PHE A 387 3.86 -11.06 0.65
N SER A 388 4.80 -12.00 0.77
CA SER A 388 6.08 -11.76 1.46
C SER A 388 7.04 -10.94 0.61
N THR A 389 7.98 -10.23 1.23
CA THR A 389 9.05 -9.50 0.51
C THR A 389 9.85 -10.42 -0.42
N LYS A 390 10.09 -11.67 0.01
CA LYS A 390 10.77 -12.69 -0.81
C LYS A 390 9.97 -13.07 -2.05
N THR A 391 8.65 -13.30 -1.92
CA THR A 391 7.78 -13.60 -3.08
C THR A 391 7.70 -12.40 -4.03
N PHE A 392 7.54 -11.19 -3.49
CA PHE A 392 7.58 -9.96 -4.28
C PHE A 392 8.91 -9.81 -5.03
N GLY A 393 10.03 -10.04 -4.35
CA GLY A 393 11.37 -10.00 -4.91
C GLY A 393 11.55 -11.00 -6.06
N HIS A 394 11.08 -12.24 -5.88
CA HIS A 394 11.11 -13.27 -6.91
C HIS A 394 10.31 -12.85 -8.16
N HIS A 395 9.07 -12.39 -7.99
CA HIS A 395 8.25 -11.94 -9.12
C HIS A 395 8.81 -10.71 -9.81
N LEU A 396 9.26 -9.71 -9.05
CA LEU A 396 9.89 -8.51 -9.60
C LEU A 396 11.16 -8.87 -10.38
N ASN A 397 12.00 -9.74 -9.83
CA ASN A 397 13.20 -10.24 -10.50
C ASN A 397 12.86 -10.93 -11.83
N ALA A 398 11.85 -11.79 -11.85
CA ALA A 398 11.39 -12.44 -13.08
C ALA A 398 10.93 -11.41 -14.12
N TYR A 399 10.12 -10.41 -13.73
CA TYR A 399 9.66 -9.36 -14.63
C TYR A 399 10.82 -8.54 -15.22
N VAL A 400 11.78 -8.12 -14.40
CA VAL A 400 12.90 -7.28 -14.88
C VAL A 400 13.86 -8.07 -15.77
N VAL A 401 14.12 -9.34 -15.45
CA VAL A 401 14.98 -10.21 -16.26
C VAL A 401 14.31 -10.51 -17.59
N ASP A 402 13.03 -10.87 -17.60
CA ASP A 402 12.26 -11.12 -18.82
C ASP A 402 12.23 -9.88 -19.73
N THR A 403 11.92 -8.71 -19.15
CA THR A 403 11.93 -7.42 -19.87
C THR A 403 13.32 -7.11 -20.45
N ALA A 404 14.39 -7.42 -19.72
CA ALA A 404 15.76 -7.24 -20.19
C ALA A 404 16.17 -8.25 -21.27
N LEU A 405 15.61 -9.47 -21.28
CA LEU A 405 15.92 -10.50 -22.28
C LEU A 405 15.24 -10.24 -23.63
N HIS A 406 14.02 -9.69 -23.63
CA HIS A 406 13.36 -9.20 -24.85
C HIS A 406 14.15 -8.09 -25.58
N ARG A 407 15.26 -7.62 -25.01
CA ARG A 407 16.29 -6.80 -25.68
C ARG A 407 17.16 -7.58 -26.67
N LYS A 408 17.35 -8.89 -26.49
CA LYS A 408 18.33 -9.69 -27.24
C LYS A 408 17.77 -10.30 -28.53
N GLU A 409 16.45 -10.31 -28.70
CA GLU A 409 15.76 -10.93 -29.85
C GLU A 409 15.37 -9.90 -30.93
N GLU A 410 15.45 -8.60 -30.64
CA GLU A 410 15.31 -7.48 -31.58
C GLU A 410 16.67 -6.95 -32.03
#